data_AF-A0AA97FLV0-F1
#
_entry.id   AF-A0AA97FLV0-F1
#
_cell.length_a   1.000
_cell.length_b   1.000
_cell.length_c   1.000
_cell.angle_alpha   90.00
_cell.angle_beta   90.00
_cell.angle_gamma   90.00
#
_symmetry.space_group_name_H-M   'P 1'
#
loop_
_entity.id
_entity.type
_entity.pdbx_description
1 polymer ?
#
loop_
_entity_poly.entity_id
_entity_poly.type
_entity_poly.pdbx_seq_one_letter_code
_entity_poly.pdbx_strand_id
1 'polypeptide(L)'
;MTGSPFVRDALDRRAQIRAEYEDVLWAAYEAAETACNGALLNRAGKTAGIDPVRLFRSNQTYANAYASEELLEHWATHPRPTFARYEQQRHDADTREGWAA
;
A
#
# COMPACT_ATOMS: atom_id res chain seq x y z
N MET A 1 24.55 4.08 23.29
CA MET A 1 23.28 4.77 23.59
C MET A 1 22.17 3.74 23.52
N THR A 2 21.61 3.33 24.66
CA THR A 2 20.49 2.40 24.69
C THR A 2 19.22 3.21 24.50
N GLY A 3 18.54 3.04 23.36
CA GLY A 3 17.25 3.72 23.11
C GLY A 3 16.20 3.33 24.15
N SER A 4 15.25 4.24 24.43
CA SER A 4 14.16 3.99 25.37
C SER A 4 13.39 2.71 24.99
N PRO A 5 13.08 1.81 25.94
CA PRO A 5 12.34 0.57 25.67
C PRO A 5 10.97 0.85 25.02
N PHE A 6 10.31 1.96 25.39
CA PHE A 6 9.06 2.40 24.75
C PHE A 6 9.23 2.75 23.27
N VAL A 7 10.35 3.37 22.91
CA VAL A 7 10.64 3.70 21.50
C VAL A 7 10.94 2.43 20.71
N ARG A 8 11.60 1.46 21.34
CA ARG A 8 11.93 0.18 20.71
C ARG A 8 10.68 -0.65 20.42
N ASP A 9 9.81 -0.80 21.42
CA ASP A 9 8.51 -1.48 21.28
C ASP A 9 7.64 -0.85 20.18
N ALA A 10 7.54 0.48 20.16
CA ALA A 10 6.81 1.20 19.12
C ALA A 10 7.39 0.97 17.70
N LEU A 11 8.72 0.89 17.57
CA LEU A 11 9.37 0.60 16.29
C LEU A 11 9.14 -0.86 15.86
N ASP A 12 9.22 -1.81 16.79
CA ASP A 12 8.99 -3.23 16.52
C ASP A 12 7.53 -3.46 16.07
N ARG A 13 6.56 -2.84 16.76
CA ARG A 13 5.13 -2.90 16.37
C ARG A 13 4.89 -2.31 14.98
N ARG A 14 5.53 -1.17 14.67
CA ARG A 14 5.42 -0.54 13.35
C ARG A 14 6.06 -1.41 12.24
N ALA A 15 7.16 -2.09 12.54
CA ALA A 15 7.78 -3.03 11.61
C ALA A 15 6.88 -4.24 11.34
N GLN A 16 6.19 -4.75 12.37
CA GLN A 16 5.22 -5.84 12.21
C GLN A 16 4.02 -5.42 11.34
N ILE A 17 3.42 -4.26 11.62
CA ILE A 17 2.33 -3.70 10.80
C ILE A 17 2.79 -3.51 9.34
N ARG A 18 4.06 -3.13 9.14
CA ARG A 18 4.64 -2.98 7.81
C ARG A 18 4.75 -4.31 7.06
N ALA A 19 5.12 -5.39 7.74
CA ALA A 19 5.19 -6.72 7.14
C ALA A 19 3.80 -7.20 6.69
N GLU A 20 2.79 -7.05 7.56
CA GLU A 20 1.40 -7.42 7.23
C GLU A 20 0.84 -6.57 6.08
N TYR A 21 1.26 -5.31 5.98
CA TYR A 21 0.90 -4.45 4.85
C TYR A 21 1.46 -4.94 3.51
N GLU A 22 2.62 -5.62 3.50
CA GLU A 22 3.19 -6.13 2.24
C GLU A 22 2.28 -7.18 1.61
N ASP A 23 1.67 -8.06 2.40
CA ASP A 23 0.72 -9.08 1.91
C ASP A 23 -0.52 -8.42 1.28
N VAL A 24 -1.06 -7.39 1.93
CA VAL A 24 -2.22 -6.63 1.41
C VAL A 24 -1.87 -5.90 0.12
N LEU A 25 -0.66 -5.34 0.04
CA LEU A 25 -0.17 -4.70 -1.17
C LEU A 25 -0.03 -5.70 -2.31
N TRP A 26 0.48 -6.90 -2.02
CA TRP A 26 0.66 -7.96 -3.01
C TRP A 26 -0.66 -8.49 -3.54
N ALA A 27 -1.64 -8.73 -2.67
CA ALA A 27 -2.99 -9.11 -3.08
C ALA A 27 -3.65 -8.06 -3.99
N ALA A 28 -3.48 -6.77 -3.66
CA ALA A 28 -4.01 -5.69 -4.50
C ALA A 28 -3.27 -5.57 -5.85
N TYR A 29 -1.96 -5.83 -5.86
CA TYR A 29 -1.16 -5.85 -7.08
C TYR A 29 -1.60 -7.00 -8.00
N GLU A 30 -1.75 -8.22 -7.49
CA GLU A 30 -2.19 -9.38 -8.27
C GLU A 30 -3.61 -9.21 -8.84
N ALA A 31 -4.53 -8.64 -8.04
CA ALA A 31 -5.88 -8.31 -8.48
C ALA A 31 -5.87 -7.29 -9.63
N ALA A 32 -5.04 -6.25 -9.52
CA ALA A 32 -4.88 -5.25 -10.56
C ALA A 32 -4.20 -5.82 -11.81
N GLU A 33 -3.17 -6.66 -11.66
CA GLU A 33 -2.49 -7.31 -12.78
C GLU A 33 -3.46 -8.18 -13.57
N THR A 34 -4.29 -8.96 -12.88
CA THR A 34 -5.34 -9.79 -13.48
C THR A 34 -6.39 -8.93 -14.18
N ALA A 35 -6.87 -7.86 -13.53
CA ALA A 35 -7.90 -6.98 -14.10
C ALA A 35 -7.42 -6.21 -15.33
N CYS A 36 -6.15 -5.79 -15.34
CA CYS A 36 -5.57 -5.00 -16.43
C CYS A 36 -4.80 -5.84 -17.46
N ASN A 37 -4.90 -7.18 -17.41
CA ASN A 37 -4.14 -8.09 -18.28
C ASN A 37 -2.62 -7.79 -18.33
N GLY A 38 -2.04 -7.40 -17.19
CA GLY A 38 -0.62 -7.00 -17.08
C GLY A 38 -0.28 -5.60 -17.61
N ALA A 39 -1.25 -4.85 -18.15
CA ALA A 39 -1.04 -3.50 -18.67
C ALA A 39 -1.16 -2.42 -17.56
N LEU A 40 -0.29 -2.47 -16.56
CA LEU A 40 -0.34 -1.56 -15.38
C LEU A 40 0.26 -0.17 -15.63
N LEU A 41 1.15 -0.04 -16.61
CA LEU A 41 1.89 1.19 -16.90
C LEU A 41 1.40 1.87 -18.18
N ASN A 42 1.33 3.19 -18.16
CA ASN A 42 1.18 3.98 -19.38
C ASN A 42 2.49 4.04 -20.19
N ARG A 43 2.45 4.68 -21.37
CA ARG A 43 3.63 4.80 -22.23
C ARG A 43 4.81 5.47 -21.53
N ALA A 44 4.58 6.52 -20.76
CA ALA A 44 5.65 7.23 -20.03
C ALA A 44 6.28 6.34 -18.95
N GLY A 45 5.47 5.57 -18.22
CA GLY A 45 5.93 4.62 -17.21
C GLY A 45 6.78 3.50 -17.79
N LYS A 46 6.35 2.94 -18.93
CA LYS A 46 7.10 1.94 -19.70
C LYS A 46 8.43 2.50 -20.20
N THR A 47 8.43 3.70 -20.79
CA THR A 47 9.66 4.35 -21.28
C THR A 47 10.63 4.69 -20.13
N ALA A 48 10.11 5.07 -18.97
CA ALA A 48 10.91 5.37 -17.79
C ALA A 48 11.44 4.11 -17.06
N GLY A 49 11.04 2.90 -17.47
CA GLY A 49 11.47 1.65 -16.82
C GLY A 49 11.03 1.55 -15.36
N ILE A 50 9.87 2.11 -15.02
CA ILE A 50 9.35 2.10 -13.65
C ILE A 50 8.83 0.71 -13.32
N ASP A 51 9.14 0.22 -12.12
CA ASP A 51 8.52 -0.98 -11.56
C ASP A 51 7.02 -0.71 -11.26
N PRO A 52 6.07 -1.47 -11.85
CA PRO A 52 4.64 -1.34 -11.58
C PRO A 52 4.30 -1.40 -10.08
N VAL A 53 5.01 -2.21 -9.30
CA VAL A 53 4.82 -2.35 -7.85
C VAL A 53 5.04 -1.01 -7.13
N ARG A 54 5.94 -0.18 -7.66
CA ARG A 54 6.23 1.15 -7.10
C ARG A 54 5.00 2.05 -7.11
N LEU A 55 4.06 1.87 -8.05
CA LEU A 55 2.81 2.63 -8.08
C LEU A 55 1.95 2.40 -6.83
N PHE A 56 2.02 1.20 -6.25
CA PHE A 56 1.29 0.83 -5.03
C PHE A 56 1.93 1.36 -3.76
N ARG A 57 3.25 1.58 -3.79
CA ARG A 57 4.04 2.08 -2.64
C ARG A 57 4.17 3.61 -2.62
N SER A 58 3.87 4.29 -3.71
CA SER A 58 4.13 5.71 -3.91
C SER A 58 2.90 6.59 -3.64
N ASN A 59 3.12 7.91 -3.65
CA ASN A 59 2.05 8.89 -3.48
C ASN A 59 1.09 8.92 -4.68
N GLN A 60 -0.07 9.53 -4.50
CA GLN A 60 -1.12 9.55 -5.53
C GLN A 60 -0.66 10.24 -6.82
N THR A 61 0.07 11.34 -6.71
CA THR A 61 0.56 12.10 -7.87
C THR A 61 1.48 11.26 -8.73
N TYR A 62 2.43 10.54 -8.12
CA TYR A 62 3.36 9.67 -8.80
C TYR A 62 2.64 8.50 -9.47
N ALA A 63 1.70 7.87 -8.76
CA ALA A 63 0.92 6.78 -9.31
C ALA A 63 0.08 7.22 -10.51
N ASN A 64 -0.60 8.37 -10.43
CA ASN A 64 -1.41 8.91 -11.52
C ASN A 64 -0.58 9.29 -12.76
N ALA A 65 0.68 9.70 -12.57
CA ALA A 65 1.54 10.09 -13.68
C ALA A 65 1.95 8.89 -14.56
N TYR A 66 2.03 7.68 -14.00
CA TYR A 66 2.60 6.51 -14.67
C TYR A 66 1.67 5.31 -14.79
N ALA A 67 0.55 5.29 -14.07
CA ALA A 67 -0.50 4.28 -14.20
C ALA A 67 -1.13 4.31 -15.60
N SER A 68 -1.49 3.13 -16.11
CA SER A 68 -2.34 3.01 -17.29
C SER A 68 -3.77 3.49 -17.01
N GLU A 69 -4.53 3.75 -18.07
CA GLU A 69 -5.94 4.12 -17.96
C GLU A 69 -6.77 3.00 -17.30
N GLU A 70 -6.56 1.75 -17.70
CA GLU A 70 -7.20 0.57 -17.10
C GLU A 70 -6.92 0.45 -15.60
N LEU A 71 -5.69 0.76 -15.16
CA LEU A 71 -5.33 0.73 -13.75
C LEU A 71 -6.01 1.88 -12.96
N LEU A 72 -6.16 3.05 -13.58
CA LEU A 72 -6.89 4.17 -12.97
C LEU A 72 -8.39 3.85 -12.83
N GLU A 73 -9.00 3.21 -13.84
CA GLU A 73 -10.38 2.72 -13.78
C GLU A 73 -10.55 1.65 -12.71
N HIS A 74 -9.61 0.70 -12.63
CA HIS A 74 -9.61 -0.31 -11.57
C HIS A 74 -9.55 0.35 -10.18
N TRP A 75 -8.68 1.35 -9.97
CA TRP A 75 -8.58 2.06 -8.70
C TRP A 75 -9.81 2.90 -8.33
N ALA A 76 -10.67 3.24 -9.29
CA ALA A 76 -11.93 3.92 -9.00
C ALA A 76 -12.91 3.00 -8.24
N THR A 77 -12.85 1.68 -8.48
CA THR A 77 -13.72 0.68 -7.86
C THR A 77 -13.02 -0.12 -6.76
N HIS A 78 -11.70 -0.28 -6.88
CA HIS A 78 -10.84 -1.01 -5.95
C HIS A 78 -9.73 -0.08 -5.45
N PRO A 79 -9.98 0.72 -4.40
CA PRO A 79 -9.05 1.73 -3.95
C PRO A 79 -7.69 1.12 -3.59
N ARG A 80 -6.62 1.77 -4.05
CA ARG A 80 -5.25 1.34 -3.76
C ARG A 80 -4.99 1.31 -2.25
N PRO A 81 -4.45 0.21 -1.70
CA PRO A 81 -4.03 0.19 -0.31
C PRO A 81 -2.82 1.12 -0.16
N THR A 82 -2.90 2.06 0.77
CA THR A 82 -1.77 2.92 1.16
C THR A 82 -1.39 2.60 2.59
N PHE A 83 -0.09 2.68 2.91
CA PHE A 83 0.37 2.37 4.26
C PHE A 83 -0.31 3.24 5.33
N ALA A 84 -0.51 4.54 5.06
CA ALA A 84 -1.18 5.44 5.99
C ALA A 84 -2.63 5.00 6.28
N ARG A 85 -3.38 4.58 5.25
CA ARG A 85 -4.75 4.07 5.43
C ARG A 85 -4.77 2.71 6.13
N TYR A 86 -3.75 1.88 5.93
CA TYR A 86 -3.64 0.58 6.60
C TYR A 86 -3.29 0.73 8.09
N GLU A 87 -2.31 1.59 8.39
CA GLU A 87 -1.92 1.94 9.77
C GLU A 87 -3.10 2.52 10.54
N GLN A 88 -3.88 3.42 9.92
CA GLN A 88 -5.11 3.96 10.52
C GLN A 88 -6.16 2.87 10.79
N GLN A 89 -6.42 1.97 9.83
CA GLN A 89 -7.36 0.86 10.04
C GLN A 89 -6.93 -0.07 11.18
N ARG A 90 -5.62 -0.35 11.31
CA ARG A 90 -5.09 -1.13 12.44
C ARG A 90 -5.27 -0.41 13.77
N HIS A 91 -5.00 0.89 13.83
CA HIS A 91 -5.26 1.70 15.03
C HIS A 91 -6.75 1.72 15.41
N ASP A 92 -7.65 1.85 14.43
CA ASP A 92 -9.08 1.83 14.66
C ASP A 92 -9.58 0.45 15.11
N ALA A 93 -8.95 -0.64 14.65
CA ALA A 93 -9.26 -2.00 15.08
C ALA A 93 -8.84 -2.24 16.54
N ASP A 94 -7.60 -1.89 16.89
CA ASP A 94 -7.06 -1.99 18.25
C ASP A 94 -7.93 -1.23 19.26
N THR A 95 -8.42 -0.04 18.87
CA THR A 95 -9.29 0.79 19.73
C THR A 95 -10.65 0.12 20.00
N ARG A 96 -11.20 -0.61 19.02
CA ARG A 96 -12.48 -1.33 19.17
C ARG A 96 -12.35 -2.57 20.05
N GLU A 97 -11.24 -3.30 19.94
CA GLU A 97 -10.98 -4.49 20.75
C GLU A 97 -10.71 -4.13 22.22
N GLY A 98 -10.03 -3.00 22.47
CA GLY A 98 -9.76 -2.52 23.84
C GLY A 98 -10.96 -2.00 24.62
N TRP A 99 -12.12 -1.77 23.98
CA TRP A 99 -13.37 -1.36 24.63
C TRP A 99 -14.39 -2.51 24.79
N ALA A 100 -14.13 -3.65 24.16
CA ALA A 100 -14.96 -4.86 24.25
C ALA A 100 -14.43 -5.89 25.28
N ALA A 101 -13.30 -5.59 25.93
CA ALA A 101 -12.66 -6.37 27.00
C ALA A 101 -12.80 -5.65 28.35
#